data_AF-A0A1H5YFK0-F1
#
_entry.id   AF-A0A1H5YFK0-F1
#
_cell.length_a   1.000
_cell.length_b   1.000
_cell.length_c   1.000
_cell.angle_alpha   90.00
_cell.angle_beta   90.00
_cell.angle_gamma   90.00
#
_symmetry.space_group_name_H-M   'P 1'
#
loop_
_entity.id
_entity.type
_entity.pdbx_description
1 polymer ?
#
loop_
_entity_poly.entity_id
_entity_poly.type
_entity_poly.pdbx_seq_one_letter_code
_entity_poly.pdbx_strand_id
1 'polypeptide(L)'
;MQRRWGPVVAGSALVVAGSSIAGLYSFSGDVPIVFVGFCLFVAGYFVARDGWTVLSPSGYALDGAEASVRTEHPLIRGGLGLVGIFGIAAGVTQFSLTVVDPSVAGAVRAGVYSVGGYAWTHVVIHQSLF
;
A
#
# COMPACT_ATOMS: atom_id res chain seq x y z
N MET A 1 -7.16 10.67 -25.80
CA MET A 1 -6.11 9.96 -25.03
C MET A 1 -6.18 8.47 -25.34
N GLN A 2 -5.18 7.90 -26.03
CA GLN A 2 -5.10 6.44 -26.21
C GLN A 2 -4.69 5.80 -24.87
N ARG A 3 -5.52 4.90 -24.33
CA ARG A 3 -5.18 4.11 -23.14
C ARG A 3 -3.94 3.27 -23.43
N ARG A 4 -2.87 3.48 -22.66
CA ARG A 4 -1.67 2.62 -22.70
C ARG A 4 -1.99 1.34 -21.95
N TRP A 5 -2.30 0.27 -22.68
CA TRP A 5 -2.70 -1.02 -22.08
C TRP A 5 -1.55 -1.77 -21.38
N GLY A 6 -0.30 -1.57 -21.82
CA GLY A 6 0.88 -2.22 -21.21
C GLY A 6 1.01 -2.01 -19.69
N PRO A 7 1.06 -0.76 -19.19
CA PRO A 7 1.10 -0.49 -17.76
C PRO A 7 -0.12 -1.02 -17.02
N VAL A 8 -1.32 -0.96 -17.61
CA VAL A 8 -2.54 -1.50 -17.00
C VAL A 8 -2.41 -3.00 -16.78
N VAL A 9 -2.01 -3.75 -17.80
CA VAL A 9 -1.85 -5.21 -17.70
C VAL A 9 -0.78 -5.58 -16.67
N ALA A 10 0.39 -4.93 -16.72
CA ALA A 10 1.48 -5.20 -15.78
C ALA A 10 1.11 -4.84 -14.33
N GLY A 11 0.50 -3.67 -14.13
CA GLY A 11 0.02 -3.24 -12.83
C GLY A 11 -1.07 -4.16 -12.27
N SER A 12 -2.01 -4.61 -13.10
CA SER A 12 -3.00 -5.61 -12.72
C SER A 12 -2.37 -6.96 -12.34
N ALA A 13 -1.35 -7.41 -13.07
CA ALA A 13 -0.63 -8.64 -12.73
C ALA A 13 0.07 -8.53 -11.36
N LEU A 14 0.69 -7.39 -11.07
CA LEU A 14 1.30 -7.10 -9.76
C LEU A 14 0.25 -7.05 -8.63
N VAL A 15 -0.90 -6.43 -8.89
CA VAL A 15 -2.03 -6.42 -7.94
C VAL A 15 -2.48 -7.83 -7.61
N VAL A 16 -2.70 -8.67 -8.63
CA VAL A 16 -3.12 -10.06 -8.45
C VAL A 16 -2.06 -10.86 -7.67
N ALA A 17 -0.79 -10.74 -8.06
CA ALA A 17 0.31 -11.42 -7.37
C ALA A 17 0.42 -10.98 -5.90
N GLY A 18 0.40 -9.67 -5.64
CA GLY A 18 0.47 -9.10 -4.31
C GLY A 18 -0.69 -9.52 -3.41
N SER A 19 -1.93 -9.45 -3.92
CA SER A 19 -3.13 -9.94 -3.20
C SER A 19 -3.06 -11.43 -2.92
N SER A 20 -2.54 -12.24 -3.85
CA SER A 20 -2.40 -13.69 -3.67
C SER A 20 -1.38 -14.03 -2.58
N ILE A 21 -0.23 -13.36 -2.58
CA ILE A 21 0.79 -13.53 -1.52
C ILE A 21 0.21 -13.10 -0.17
N ALA A 22 -0.38 -11.91 -0.08
CA ALA A 22 -0.95 -11.42 1.17
C ALA A 22 -2.04 -12.37 1.70
N GLY A 23 -2.93 -12.86 0.84
CA GLY A 23 -4.03 -13.76 1.22
C GLY A 23 -3.58 -15.16 1.63
N LEU A 24 -2.54 -15.71 1.00
CA LEU A 24 -2.04 -17.05 1.34
C LEU A 24 -1.25 -17.06 2.65
N TYR A 25 -0.37 -16.07 2.82
CA TYR A 25 0.57 -16.05 3.96
C TYR A 25 -0.02 -15.42 5.22
N SER A 26 -1.16 -14.73 5.12
CA SER A 26 -1.84 -14.17 6.30
C SER A 26 -2.35 -15.26 7.26
N PHE A 27 -2.71 -16.44 6.75
CA PHE A 27 -3.11 -17.58 7.57
C PHE A 27 -1.93 -18.28 8.26
N SER A 28 -0.71 -18.10 7.75
CA SER A 28 0.52 -18.65 8.33
C SER A 28 1.13 -17.75 9.41
N GLY A 29 0.57 -16.56 9.64
CA GLY A 29 1.10 -15.60 10.60
C GLY A 29 2.35 -14.83 10.14
N ASP A 30 2.76 -14.98 8.87
CA ASP A 30 4.00 -14.39 8.35
C ASP A 30 3.78 -12.94 7.88
N VAL A 31 3.77 -12.02 8.85
CA VAL A 31 3.56 -10.58 8.61
C VAL A 31 4.56 -10.00 7.60
N PRO A 32 5.88 -10.30 7.64
CA PRO A 32 6.82 -9.83 6.63
C PRO A 32 6.45 -10.20 5.19
N ILE A 33 6.02 -11.44 4.95
CA ILE A 33 5.60 -11.86 3.60
C ILE A 33 4.29 -11.17 3.18
N VAL A 34 3.33 -11.04 4.10
CA VAL A 34 2.08 -10.32 3.85
C VAL A 34 2.36 -8.85 3.51
N PHE A 35 3.31 -8.22 4.20
CA PHE A 35 3.77 -6.86 3.91
C PHE A 35 4.34 -6.74 2.50
N VAL A 36 5.19 -7.67 2.06
CA VAL A 36 5.69 -7.70 0.68
C VAL A 36 4.53 -7.82 -0.32
N GLY A 37 3.53 -8.66 -0.03
CA GLY A 37 2.31 -8.77 -0.83
C GLY A 37 1.58 -7.43 -0.98
N PHE A 38 1.38 -6.70 0.12
CA PHE A 38 0.78 -5.36 0.06
C PHE A 38 1.65 -4.32 -0.66
N CYS A 39 2.97 -4.37 -0.52
CA CYS A 39 3.87 -3.50 -1.28
C CYS A 39 3.73 -3.73 -2.79
N LEU A 40 3.68 -5.00 -3.23
CA LEU A 40 3.45 -5.35 -4.63
C LEU A 40 2.06 -4.90 -5.12
N PHE A 41 1.04 -5.06 -4.28
CA PHE A 41 -0.31 -4.58 -4.56
C PHE A 41 -0.34 -3.08 -4.80
N VAL A 42 0.25 -2.30 -3.89
CA VAL A 42 0.29 -0.83 -3.96
C VAL A 42 1.11 -0.37 -5.16
N ALA A 43 2.27 -0.97 -5.40
CA ALA A 43 3.08 -0.69 -6.59
C ALA A 43 2.32 -0.98 -7.89
N GLY A 44 1.64 -2.14 -7.96
CA GLY A 44 0.81 -2.52 -9.10
C GLY A 44 -0.34 -1.54 -9.35
N TYR A 45 -1.01 -1.07 -8.29
CA TYR A 45 -2.05 -0.05 -8.36
C TYR A 45 -1.54 1.24 -9.00
N PHE A 46 -0.39 1.76 -8.54
CA PHE A 46 0.18 2.98 -9.09
C PHE A 46 0.63 2.80 -10.55
N VAL A 47 1.24 1.67 -10.90
CA VAL A 47 1.61 1.37 -12.30
C VAL A 47 0.37 1.28 -13.21
N ALA A 48 -0.72 0.67 -12.74
CA ALA A 48 -1.96 0.57 -13.52
C ALA A 48 -2.67 1.92 -13.68
N ARG A 49 -2.62 2.78 -12.65
CA ARG A 49 -3.29 4.08 -12.60
C ARG A 49 -2.52 5.16 -13.37
N ASP A 50 -1.26 5.34 -13.02
CA ASP A 50 -0.44 6.48 -13.45
C ASP A 50 0.57 6.08 -14.54
N GLY A 51 0.76 4.77 -14.78
CA GLY A 51 1.66 4.25 -15.79
C GLY A 51 3.10 4.09 -15.30
N TRP A 52 4.03 3.88 -16.25
CA TRP A 52 5.44 3.68 -15.95
C TRP A 52 6.16 4.91 -15.39
N THR A 53 5.53 6.09 -15.45
CA THR A 53 6.09 7.36 -14.95
C THR A 53 6.31 7.33 -13.44
N VAL A 54 5.57 6.49 -12.71
CA VAL A 54 5.78 6.24 -11.26
C VAL A 54 7.18 5.68 -10.98
N LEU A 55 7.78 4.99 -11.94
CA LEU A 55 9.13 4.41 -11.82
C LEU A 55 10.24 5.39 -12.20
N SER A 56 9.90 6.60 -12.70
CA SER A 56 10.88 7.60 -13.14
C SER A 56 10.87 8.81 -12.20
N PRO A 57 11.93 9.02 -11.39
CA PRO A 57 12.03 10.16 -10.48
C PRO A 57 11.96 11.53 -11.19
N SER A 58 12.30 11.57 -12.48
CA SER A 58 12.43 12.77 -13.30
C SER A 58 11.14 13.29 -13.95
N GLY A 59 10.00 12.61 -13.76
CA GLY A 59 8.73 12.97 -14.42
C GLY A 59 7.87 14.02 -13.71
N TYR A 60 8.20 14.40 -12.47
CA TYR A 60 7.46 15.40 -11.69
C TYR A 60 7.98 16.82 -11.96
N ALA A 61 8.03 17.23 -13.23
CA ALA A 61 7.97 18.66 -13.53
C ALA A 61 6.50 19.07 -13.45
N LEU A 62 6.03 19.40 -12.24
CA LEU A 62 4.71 19.97 -12.03
C LEU A 62 4.75 21.43 -12.52
N ASP A 63 4.33 21.66 -13.76
CA ASP A 63 3.95 23.00 -14.23
C ASP A 63 2.70 23.44 -13.47
N GLY A 64 2.87 24.33 -12.50
CA GLY A 64 1.76 24.98 -11.81
C GLY A 64 2.11 25.39 -10.38
N ALA A 65 1.60 26.55 -9.96
CA ALA A 65 1.81 27.16 -8.65
C ALA A 65 1.35 26.32 -7.43
N GLU A 66 0.87 25.09 -7.62
CA GLU A 66 0.64 24.09 -6.57
C GLU A 66 1.92 23.29 -6.19
N ALA A 67 3.01 23.48 -6.93
CA ALA A 67 4.30 22.82 -6.69
C ALA A 67 5.07 23.33 -5.46
N SER A 68 4.59 24.38 -4.76
CA SER A 68 5.35 25.03 -3.67
C SER A 68 5.08 24.47 -2.27
N VAL A 69 4.17 23.52 -2.09
CA VAL A 69 3.81 22.97 -0.75
C VAL A 69 4.02 21.45 -0.64
N ARG A 70 4.32 20.74 -1.74
CA ARG A 70 4.28 19.27 -1.79
C ARG A 70 5.65 18.57 -1.72
N THR A 71 6.73 19.32 -1.53
CA THR A 71 8.05 18.95 -2.06
C THR A 71 9.16 18.85 -1.02
N GLU A 72 8.88 18.67 0.26
CA GLU A 72 9.99 18.68 1.22
C GLU A 72 10.68 17.30 1.35
N HIS A 73 9.96 16.17 1.45
CA HIS A 73 10.65 14.87 1.65
C HIS A 73 9.91 13.62 1.08
N PRO A 74 10.06 13.30 -0.22
CA PRO A 74 9.43 12.13 -0.83
C PRO A 74 9.88 10.81 -0.18
N LEU A 75 11.13 10.73 0.27
CA LEU A 75 11.66 9.55 0.98
C LEU A 75 11.01 9.35 2.36
N ILE A 76 10.77 10.43 3.10
CA ILE A 76 10.13 10.37 4.42
C ILE A 76 8.67 9.94 4.26
N ARG A 77 7.94 10.53 3.29
CA ARG A 77 6.57 10.10 2.99
C ARG A 77 6.49 8.66 2.52
N GLY A 78 7.43 8.22 1.68
CA GLY A 78 7.55 6.82 1.29
C GLY A 78 7.75 5.91 2.50
N GLY A 79 8.71 6.25 3.37
CA GLY A 79 8.97 5.51 4.61
C GLY A 79 7.76 5.45 5.56
N LEU A 80 7.09 6.59 5.78
CA LEU A 80 5.87 6.65 6.58
C LEU A 80 4.72 5.85 5.94
N GLY A 81 4.63 5.85 4.62
CA GLY A 81 3.68 5.02 3.88
C GLY A 81 3.92 3.54 4.11
N LEU A 82 5.18 3.09 4.11
CA LEU A 82 5.56 1.71 4.42
C LEU A 82 5.18 1.30 5.84
N VAL A 83 5.29 2.22 6.82
CA VAL A 83 4.82 1.96 8.19
C VAL A 83 3.31 1.67 8.22
N GLY A 84 2.51 2.45 7.49
CA GLY A 84 1.07 2.20 7.40
C GLY A 84 0.74 0.88 6.69
N ILE A 85 1.46 0.56 5.60
CA ILE A 85 1.32 -0.72 4.89
C ILE A 85 1.69 -1.90 5.81
N PHE A 86 2.73 -1.75 6.64
CA PHE A 86 3.09 -2.75 7.64
C PHE A 86 2.00 -2.94 8.70
N GLY A 87 1.38 -1.84 9.16
CA GLY A 87 0.22 -1.90 10.05
C GLY A 87 -0.95 -2.65 9.44
N ILE A 88 -1.27 -2.40 8.16
CA ILE A 88 -2.29 -3.14 7.42
C ILE A 88 -1.94 -4.63 7.36
N ALA A 89 -0.70 -4.96 7.02
CA ALA A 89 -0.22 -6.34 6.95
C ALA A 89 -0.37 -7.07 8.28
N ALA A 90 0.05 -6.44 9.39
CA ALA A 90 -0.11 -6.99 10.74
C ALA A 90 -1.59 -7.20 11.10
N GLY A 91 -2.44 -6.23 10.81
CA GLY A 91 -3.88 -6.30 11.08
C GLY A 91 -4.58 -7.39 10.28
N VAL A 92 -4.32 -7.49 8.98
CA VAL A 92 -4.89 -8.52 8.09
C VAL A 92 -4.41 -9.91 8.49
N THR A 93 -3.16 -10.05 8.91
CA THR A 93 -2.62 -11.31 9.44
C THR A 93 -3.35 -11.72 10.71
N GLN A 94 -3.47 -10.83 11.69
CA GLN A 94 -4.22 -11.10 12.92
C GLN A 94 -5.69 -11.44 12.63
N PHE A 95 -6.32 -10.73 11.69
CA PHE A 95 -7.69 -10.99 11.26
C PHE A 95 -7.82 -12.39 10.65
N SER A 96 -6.91 -12.77 9.75
CA SER A 96 -6.90 -14.08 9.11
C SER A 96 -6.71 -15.20 10.13
N LEU A 97 -5.85 -15.00 11.12
CA LEU A 97 -5.66 -15.96 12.23
C LEU A 97 -6.92 -16.13 13.08
N THR A 98 -7.76 -15.10 13.23
CA THR A 98 -9.04 -15.23 13.97
C THR A 98 -10.06 -16.12 13.27
N VAL A 99 -9.89 -16.38 11.96
CA VAL A 99 -10.71 -17.37 11.23
C VAL A 99 -10.32 -18.79 11.63
N VAL A 100 -9.02 -19.02 11.92
CA VAL A 100 -8.49 -20.33 12.31
C VAL A 100 -8.68 -20.58 13.80
N ASP A 101 -8.39 -19.58 14.64
CA ASP A 101 -8.55 -19.62 16.09
C ASP A 101 -9.28 -18.36 16.59
N PRO A 102 -10.62 -18.43 16.77
CA PRO A 102 -11.44 -17.28 17.09
C PRO A 102 -11.10 -16.64 18.44
N SER A 103 -10.79 -15.34 18.41
CA SER A 103 -10.50 -14.55 19.61
C SER A 103 -11.04 -13.13 19.47
N VAL A 104 -11.87 -12.70 20.42
CA VAL A 104 -12.39 -11.32 20.47
C VAL A 104 -11.24 -10.32 20.63
N ALA A 105 -10.29 -10.61 21.50
CA ALA A 105 -9.11 -9.75 21.69
C ALA A 105 -8.25 -9.70 20.42
N GLY A 106 -8.09 -10.82 19.72
CA GLY A 106 -7.40 -10.89 18.42
C GLY A 106 -8.10 -10.05 17.35
N ALA A 107 -9.43 -10.15 17.25
CA ALA A 107 -10.22 -9.39 16.28
C ALA A 107 -10.16 -7.88 16.52
N VAL A 108 -10.20 -7.44 17.79
CA VAL A 108 -10.05 -6.03 18.14
C VAL A 108 -8.66 -5.50 17.74
N ARG A 109 -7.59 -6.24 18.08
CA ARG A 109 -6.22 -5.87 17.67
C ARG A 109 -6.09 -5.80 16.15
N ALA A 110 -6.63 -6.79 15.45
CA ALA A 110 -6.64 -6.84 14.00
C ALA A 110 -7.30 -5.61 13.39
N GLY A 111 -8.46 -5.20 13.91
CA GLY A 111 -9.17 -3.99 13.50
C GLY A 111 -8.36 -2.72 13.76
N VAL A 112 -7.75 -2.58 14.94
CA VAL A 112 -6.90 -1.42 15.27
C VAL A 112 -5.73 -1.30 14.31
N TYR A 113 -5.00 -2.40 14.05
CA TYR A 113 -3.86 -2.38 13.15
C TYR A 113 -4.25 -2.14 11.69
N SER A 114 -5.34 -2.78 11.20
CA SER A 114 -5.73 -2.63 9.79
C SER A 114 -6.33 -1.24 9.50
N VAL A 115 -7.27 -0.78 10.32
CA VAL A 115 -7.92 0.52 10.16
C VAL A 115 -6.94 1.64 10.48
N GLY A 116 -6.13 1.48 11.53
CA GLY A 116 -5.08 2.45 11.88
C GLY A 116 -4.01 2.57 10.80
N GLY A 117 -3.53 1.44 10.27
CA GLY A 117 -2.59 1.41 9.16
C GLY A 117 -3.17 2.06 7.89
N TYR A 118 -4.43 1.76 7.56
CA TYR A 118 -5.13 2.40 6.44
C TYR A 118 -5.27 3.91 6.62
N ALA A 119 -5.77 4.36 7.78
CA ALA A 119 -5.93 5.78 8.08
C ALA A 119 -4.58 6.52 8.01
N TRP A 120 -3.52 5.89 8.54
CA TRP A 120 -2.17 6.41 8.46
C TRP A 120 -1.68 6.55 7.01
N THR A 121 -1.74 5.47 6.23
CA THR A 121 -1.34 5.49 4.81
C THR A 121 -2.15 6.52 4.04
N HIS A 122 -3.45 6.63 4.31
CA HIS A 122 -4.32 7.61 3.65
C HIS A 122 -3.95 9.05 4.00
N VAL A 123 -3.67 9.37 5.26
CA VAL A 123 -3.23 10.72 5.68
C VAL A 123 -1.87 11.06 5.08
N VAL A 124 -0.91 10.13 5.12
CA VAL A 124 0.45 10.33 4.59
C VAL A 124 0.44 10.54 3.08
N ILE A 125 -0.41 9.82 2.34
CA ILE A 125 -0.48 9.91 0.87
C ILE A 125 -1.34 11.10 0.43
N HIS A 126 -2.45 11.40 1.11
CA HIS A 126 -3.44 12.36 0.61
C HIS A 126 -3.54 13.69 1.35
N GLN A 127 -3.20 13.75 2.65
CA GLN A 127 -3.52 14.91 3.50
C GLN A 127 -2.32 15.74 3.97
N SER A 128 -1.13 15.53 3.40
CA SER A 128 0.05 16.36 3.69
C SER A 128 0.27 16.57 5.20
N LEU A 129 0.70 15.52 5.90
CA LEU A 129 1.64 15.76 6.98
C LEU A 129 2.88 16.34 6.28
N PHE A 130 3.19 17.60 6.59
CA PHE A 130 4.15 18.50 5.92
C PHE A 130 3.62 19.11 4.62
#